data_AF-A0A511UJ87-F1
#
_entry.id   AF-A0A511UJ87-F1
#
_cell.length_a   1.000
_cell.length_b   1.000
_cell.length_c   1.000
_cell.angle_alpha   90.00
_cell.angle_beta   90.00
_cell.angle_gamma   90.00
#
_symmetry.space_group_name_H-M   'P 1'
#
loop_
_entity.id
_entity.type
_entity.pdbx_description
1 polymer ?
#
loop_
_entity_poly.entity_id
_entity_poly.type
_entity_poly.pdbx_seq_one_letter_code
_entity_poly.pdbx_strand_id
1 'polypeptide(L)' 'MKMPHNAFKQQLLAGQPQTGIWLGLASAYSAEIAATAGFDWLLLDAEHAPNDVSSLLA' A
#
# COMPACT_ATOMS: atom_id res chain seq x y z
N MET A 1 6.49 -21.86 -11.55
CA MET A 1 5.67 -20.65 -11.76
C MET A 1 6.57 -19.43 -11.85
N LYS A 2 6.33 -18.54 -12.81
CA LYS A 2 7.04 -17.25 -12.91
C LYS A 2 6.21 -16.22 -12.13
N MET A 3 6.74 -15.71 -11.02
CA MET A 3 6.04 -14.67 -10.24
C MET A 3 6.21 -13.29 -10.90
N PRO A 4 5.22 -12.40 -10.77
CA PRO A 4 5.34 -11.03 -11.24
C PRO A 4 6.45 -10.26 -10.48
N HIS A 5 6.96 -9.21 -11.11
CA HIS A 5 7.99 -8.35 -10.53
C HIS A 5 7.41 -7.54 -9.35
N ASN A 6 8.07 -7.60 -8.20
CA ASN A 6 7.72 -6.81 -7.02
C ASN A 6 8.78 -5.71 -6.83
N ALA A 7 8.47 -4.51 -7.34
CA ALA A 7 9.38 -3.37 -7.31
C ALA A 7 9.73 -2.94 -5.86
N PHE A 8 8.74 -2.92 -4.96
CA PHE A 8 8.94 -2.59 -3.55
C PHE A 8 9.99 -3.50 -2.89
N LYS A 9 9.87 -4.83 -3.05
CA LYS A 9 10.84 -5.79 -2.52
C LYS A 9 12.25 -5.57 -3.11
N GLN A 10 12.35 -5.30 -4.40
CA GLN A 10 13.65 -5.09 -5.05
C GLN A 10 14.33 -3.81 -4.55
N GLN A 11 13.57 -2.72 -4.39
CA GLN A 11 14.10 -1.46 -3.89
C GLN A 11 14.55 -1.56 -2.43
N LEU A 12 13.80 -2.26 -1.59
CA LEU A 12 14.22 -2.57 -0.21
C LEU A 12 15.54 -3.37 -0.17
N LEU A 13 15.66 -4.41 -1.01
CA LEU A 13 16.89 -5.21 -1.08
C LEU A 13 18.09 -4.42 -1.62
N ALA A 14 17.84 -3.39 -2.44
CA ALA A 14 18.86 -2.47 -2.93
C ALA A 14 19.24 -1.38 -1.91
N GLY A 15 18.66 -1.41 -0.70
CA GLY A 15 18.93 -0.42 0.35
C GLY A 15 18.41 0.98 0.03
N GLN A 16 17.49 1.11 -0.92
CA GLN A 16 16.88 2.39 -1.24
C GLN A 16 15.88 2.77 -0.13
N PRO A 17 15.97 3.97 0.45
CA PRO A 17 14.91 4.48 1.32
C PRO A 17 13.58 4.52 0.55
N GLN A 18 12.48 4.16 1.21
CA GLN A 18 11.15 4.13 0.62
C GLN A 18 10.20 4.89 1.54
N THR A 19 9.63 5.99 1.06
CA THR A 19 8.67 6.81 1.82
C THR A 19 7.28 6.24 1.62
N GLY A 20 6.57 5.99 2.72
CA GLY A 20 5.20 5.46 2.69
C GLY A 20 4.22 6.26 3.52
N ILE A 21 2.94 5.93 3.34
CA ILE A 21 1.82 6.50 4.09
C ILE A 21 0.91 5.40 4.64
N TRP A 22 0.39 5.64 5.84
CA TRP A 22 -0.57 4.76 6.51
C TRP A 22 -2.00 5.16 6.13
N LEU A 23 -2.80 4.20 5.67
CA LEU A 23 -4.18 4.42 5.25
C LEU A 23 -5.14 3.81 6.27
N GLY A 24 -5.64 4.65 7.17
CA GLY A 24 -6.61 4.29 8.20
C GLY A 24 -8.06 4.68 7.93
N LEU A 25 -8.35 5.29 6.76
CA LEU A 25 -9.69 5.82 6.43
C LEU A 25 -10.68 4.77 5.93
N ALA A 26 -10.24 3.52 5.70
CA ALA A 26 -11.05 2.43 5.17
C ALA A 26 -11.93 2.81 3.97
N SER A 27 -11.36 3.57 3.02
CA SER A 27 -12.04 4.12 1.85
C SER A 27 -11.20 3.92 0.58
N ALA A 28 -11.77 3.21 -0.39
CA ALA A 28 -11.13 2.99 -1.70
C ALA A 28 -10.85 4.31 -2.43
N TYR A 29 -11.75 5.29 -2.32
CA TYR A 29 -11.58 6.60 -2.94
C TYR A 29 -10.40 7.38 -2.33
N SER A 30 -10.26 7.35 -1.00
CA SER A 30 -9.12 7.96 -0.33
C SER A 30 -7.81 7.24 -0.67
N ALA A 31 -7.85 5.91 -0.82
CA ALA A 31 -6.69 5.12 -1.24
C ALA A 31 -6.26 5.44 -2.68
N GLU A 32 -7.21 5.65 -3.60
CA GLU A 32 -6.95 6.08 -4.97
C GLU A 32 -6.30 7.46 -5.02
N ILE A 33 -6.79 8.42 -4.23
CA ILE A 33 -6.15 9.73 -4.08
C ILE A 33 -4.71 9.56 -3.58
N ALA A 34 -4.49 8.78 -2.52
CA ALA A 34 -3.16 8.55 -1.95
C ALA A 34 -2.20 7.86 -2.93
N ALA A 35 -2.70 7.00 -3.82
CA ALA A 35 -1.90 6.35 -4.86
C ALA A 35 -1.29 7.36 -5.85
N THR A 36 -1.90 8.54 -5.99
CA THR A 36 -1.37 9.63 -6.84
C THR A 36 -0.47 10.62 -6.09
N ALA A 37 -0.31 10.46 -4.77
CA ALA A 37 0.40 11.43 -3.92
C ALA A 37 1.95 11.28 -3.94
N GLY A 38 2.48 10.29 -4.66
CA GLY A 38 3.93 10.12 -4.86
C GLY A 38 4.66 9.34 -3.77
N PHE A 39 3.94 8.55 -2.96
CA PHE A 39 4.57 7.61 -2.02
C PHE A 39 5.05 6.35 -2.75
N ASP A 40 6.15 5.77 -2.26
CA ASP A 40 6.71 4.53 -2.80
C ASP A 40 5.83 3.31 -2.42
N TRP A 41 5.13 3.39 -1.30
CA TRP A 41 4.22 2.35 -0.81
C TRP A 41 3.10 2.91 0.07
N LEU A 42 1.99 2.17 0.13
CA LEU A 42 0.81 2.48 0.97
C LEU A 42 0.58 1.32 1.94
N LEU A 43 0.38 1.60 3.23
CA LEU A 43 -0.03 0.59 4.21
C LEU A 43 -1.55 0.62 4.38
N LEU A 44 -2.23 -0.42 3.91
CA LEU A 44 -3.65 -0.63 4.20
C LEU A 44 -3.77 -1.28 5.58
N ASP A 45 -4.15 -0.50 6.58
CA ASP A 45 -4.22 -0.97 7.96
C ASP A 45 -5.48 -1.81 8.17
N ALA A 46 -5.31 -3.10 8.39
CA ALA A 46 -6.41 -4.02 8.69
C ALA A 46 -6.38 -4.52 10.15
N GLU A 47 -5.53 -3.92 10.99
CA GLU A 47 -5.40 -4.27 12.41
C GLU A 47 -6.05 -3.22 13.30
N HIS A 48 -5.76 -1.95 13.05
CA HIS A 48 -6.20 -0.83 13.90
C HIS A 48 -7.19 0.12 13.22
N ALA A 49 -7.29 0.08 11.89
CA ALA A 49 -8.32 0.79 11.16
C ALA A 49 -9.51 -0.14 10.85
N PRO A 50 -10.71 0.42 10.57
CA PRO A 50 -11.90 -0.39 10.34
C PRO A 50 -11.94 -1.00 8.93
N ASN A 51 -10.83 -1.58 8.46
CA ASN A 51 -10.79 -2.36 7.23
C ASN A 51 -11.13 -3.83 7.52
N ASP A 52 -11.80 -4.45 6.56
CA ASP A 52 -12.00 -5.89 6.49
C ASP A 52 -11.69 -6.40 5.07
N VAL A 53 -11.89 -7.69 4.81
CA VAL A 53 -11.63 -8.26 3.49
C VAL A 53 -12.49 -7.61 2.40
N SER A 54 -13.72 -7.21 2.73
CA SER A 54 -14.62 -6.57 1.76
C SER A 54 -14.14 -5.17 1.41
N SER A 55 -13.69 -4.38 2.39
CA SER A 55 -13.17 -3.03 2.14
C SER A 55 -11.83 -3.05 1.39
N LEU A 56 -11.01 -4.08 1.59
CA LEU A 56 -9.71 -4.23 0.92
C LEU A 56 -9.79 -4.75 -0.53
N LEU A 57 -10.87 -5.48 -0.85
CA LEU A 57 -11.09 -6.06 -2.19
C LEU A 57 -12.07 -5.25 -3.05
N ALA A 58 -12.60 -4.14 -2.51
CA ALA A 58 -13.58 -3.27 -3.16
C ALA A 58 -13.02 -2.57 -4.41
#